data_AF-A0A4S9BCD9-F1
#
_entry.id   AF-A0A4S9BCD9-F1
#
_cell.length_a   1.000
_cell.length_b   1.000
_cell.length_c   1.000
_cell.angle_alpha   90.00
_cell.angle_beta   90.00
_cell.angle_gamma   90.00
#
_symmetry.space_group_name_H-M   'P 1'
#
loop_
_entity.id
_entity.type
_entity.pdbx_description
1 polymer ?
#
loop_
_entity_poly.entity_id
_entity_poly.type
_entity_poly.pdbx_seq_one_letter_code
_entity_poly.pdbx_strand_id
1 'polypeptide(L)'
;MKQRITYLLHEAGGVDPVTLDVGKDSIKLPGLKAAKEWRVTLGTRELPKEVSSVLEQSHEIHIRWSAEWNYDAVTPFSSRVPSGFHIFYTPGENASSDTLCPLLGQIFGDAVECASVKESFSTPPILSERFAMSAKYQYYKPLARLTKFIGYLSSTMCDSSDFSCHSQVASLAQASSLDLDYDMISHALRVTAYWDWAVAADGSQGVWDETLHLQPSSDALEVGILNVEKANEEGEIALSGLLTVVGEDTKPSATMFSFPARHHAVSKQPEELSFETSFRQPTGLHPTLELKFPANALIQPDESCALHAYLTLPSSVFIDRYQLSDPLFLASQNLIALRSLSGATDLEAPVWTTPQWGSAALLELAHPETPSVNNDTWSVTVPLHTRYMLPSTDGTHTAHIPWPAVFWACEAEDGLKMSVNPFDRTNIGYDGLFGPKTLFHHIGASAETKTLMETLEIPVLDKTKTGFVDIGTGVTVLLGFLWVLWSMIKGNSKATSEAGKKE
;
A
#
# COMPACT_ATOMS: atom_id res chain seq x y z
N MET A 1 1.63 -28.76 -6.52
CA MET A 1 1.72 -27.29 -6.65
C MET A 1 1.18 -26.88 -8.01
N LYS A 2 0.40 -25.81 -8.13
CA LYS A 2 -0.08 -25.31 -9.44
C LYS A 2 0.53 -23.96 -9.77
N GLN A 3 1.00 -23.80 -11.00
CA GLN A 3 1.60 -22.56 -11.48
C GLN A 3 0.83 -22.01 -12.68
N ARG A 4 0.55 -20.71 -12.65
CA ARG A 4 0.00 -19.95 -13.76
C ARG A 4 0.87 -18.74 -14.03
N ILE A 5 1.31 -18.56 -15.27
CA ILE A 5 2.00 -17.35 -15.71
C ILE A 5 1.14 -16.69 -16.78
N THR A 6 0.79 -15.42 -16.57
CA THR A 6 0.04 -14.63 -17.54
C THR A 6 0.90 -13.47 -18.01
N TYR A 7 1.16 -13.40 -19.30
CA TYR A 7 1.75 -12.25 -19.97
C TYR A 7 0.63 -11.43 -20.59
N LEU A 8 0.55 -10.15 -20.25
CA LEU A 8 -0.36 -9.21 -20.88
C LEU A 8 0.42 -8.26 -21.76
N LEU A 9 0.22 -8.34 -23.08
CA LEU A 9 0.97 -7.53 -24.03
C LEU A 9 0.62 -6.04 -23.91
N HIS A 10 1.63 -5.18 -23.99
CA HIS A 10 1.43 -3.72 -23.99
C HIS A 10 0.94 -3.18 -25.33
N GLU A 11 1.35 -3.83 -26.43
CA GLU A 11 1.00 -3.42 -27.78
C GLU A 11 -0.08 -4.38 -28.34
N ALA A 12 -1.12 -3.81 -28.94
CA ALA A 12 -2.17 -4.56 -29.62
C ALA A 12 -1.60 -5.15 -30.94
N GLY A 13 -1.00 -6.33 -30.85
CA GLY A 13 -0.40 -7.00 -32.01
C GLY A 13 -0.60 -8.52 -32.03
N GLY A 14 -1.07 -9.11 -30.92
CA GLY A 14 -1.12 -10.56 -30.77
C GLY A 14 0.26 -11.22 -30.83
N VAL A 15 0.31 -12.52 -30.58
CA VAL A 15 1.49 -13.34 -30.83
C VAL A 15 1.08 -14.41 -31.83
N ASP A 16 1.88 -14.61 -32.89
CA ASP A 16 1.65 -15.70 -33.83
C ASP A 16 1.88 -17.04 -33.10
N PRO A 17 0.87 -17.93 -33.00
CA PRO A 17 1.00 -19.22 -32.33
C PRO A 17 2.17 -20.07 -32.85
N VAL A 18 2.57 -19.89 -34.11
CA VAL A 18 3.68 -20.64 -34.74
C VAL A 18 5.04 -20.25 -34.15
N THR A 19 5.14 -19.07 -33.52
CA THR A 19 6.37 -18.60 -32.89
C THR A 19 6.60 -19.18 -31.49
N LEU A 20 5.58 -19.82 -30.90
CA LEU A 20 5.66 -20.49 -29.61
C LEU A 20 6.12 -21.93 -29.80
N ASP A 21 7.32 -22.23 -29.30
CA ASP A 21 7.85 -23.59 -29.31
C ASP A 21 7.39 -24.32 -28.04
N VAL A 22 6.35 -25.16 -28.19
CA VAL A 22 5.76 -25.96 -27.12
C VAL A 22 6.37 -27.36 -27.14
N GLY A 23 7.26 -27.60 -26.18
CA GLY A 23 7.86 -28.90 -25.91
C GLY A 23 6.98 -29.79 -25.03
N LYS A 24 7.50 -30.97 -24.68
CA LYS A 24 6.78 -31.92 -23.79
C LYS A 24 6.69 -31.44 -22.35
N ASP A 25 7.65 -30.64 -21.90
CA ASP A 25 7.82 -30.20 -20.52
C ASP A 25 8.23 -28.72 -20.46
N SER A 26 8.15 -28.01 -21.58
CA SER A 26 8.63 -26.64 -21.69
C SER A 26 7.90 -25.84 -22.75
N ILE A 27 7.93 -24.53 -22.60
CA ILE A 27 7.48 -23.57 -23.60
C ILE A 27 8.50 -22.43 -23.71
N LYS A 28 8.92 -22.13 -24.94
CA LYS A 28 9.82 -21.01 -25.22
C LYS A 28 9.05 -19.80 -25.73
N LEU A 29 9.30 -18.64 -25.13
CA LEU A 29 8.67 -17.38 -25.51
C LEU A 29 9.45 -16.65 -26.62
N PRO A 30 8.78 -15.90 -27.51
CA PRO A 30 9.43 -15.22 -28.64
C PRO A 30 10.00 -13.83 -28.29
N GLY A 31 10.22 -13.50 -27.01
CA GLY A 31 10.59 -12.17 -26.56
C GLY A 31 9.37 -11.23 -26.48
N LEU A 32 8.67 -11.24 -25.34
CA LEU A 32 7.42 -10.51 -25.18
C LEU A 32 7.62 -9.15 -24.50
N LYS A 33 7.08 -8.08 -25.09
CA LYS A 33 6.85 -6.80 -24.39
C LYS A 33 5.52 -6.86 -23.64
N ALA A 34 5.57 -7.30 -22.40
CA ALA A 34 4.37 -7.60 -21.63
C ALA A 34 4.54 -7.32 -20.15
N ALA A 35 3.45 -6.99 -19.48
CA ALA A 35 3.35 -7.16 -18.03
C ALA A 35 3.25 -8.67 -17.73
N LYS A 36 3.77 -9.10 -16.59
CA LYS A 36 3.82 -10.51 -16.18
C LYS A 36 3.15 -10.69 -14.82
N GLU A 37 2.16 -11.55 -14.74
CA GLU A 37 1.66 -12.13 -13.49
C GLU A 37 2.22 -13.54 -13.35
N TRP A 38 2.90 -13.82 -12.24
CA TRP A 38 3.25 -15.17 -11.83
C TRP A 38 2.44 -15.54 -10.60
N ARG A 39 1.61 -16.59 -10.73
CA ARG A 39 0.77 -17.09 -9.65
C ARG A 39 1.13 -18.53 -9.34
N VAL A 40 1.35 -18.82 -8.06
CA VAL A 40 1.60 -20.15 -7.52
C VAL A 40 0.53 -20.46 -6.48
N THR A 41 -0.08 -21.64 -6.56
CA THR A 41 -1.01 -22.14 -5.55
C THR A 41 -0.40 -23.36 -4.88
N LEU A 42 -0.22 -23.25 -3.56
CA LEU A 42 0.42 -24.24 -2.70
C LEU A 42 -0.60 -24.78 -1.70
N GLY A 43 -0.74 -26.10 -1.61
CA GLY A 43 -1.48 -26.72 -0.52
C GLY A 43 -0.74 -26.59 0.80
N THR A 44 -1.43 -26.63 1.95
CA THR A 44 -0.78 -26.50 3.27
C THR A 44 0.33 -27.54 3.53
N ARG A 45 0.24 -28.71 2.91
CA ARG A 45 1.24 -29.79 3.01
C ARG A 45 2.54 -29.51 2.26
N GLU A 46 2.50 -28.59 1.30
CA GLU A 46 3.65 -28.18 0.48
C GLU A 46 4.44 -27.05 1.14
N LEU A 47 3.91 -26.50 2.25
CA LEU A 47 4.51 -25.38 2.97
C LEU A 47 5.38 -25.86 4.13
N PRO A 48 6.39 -25.07 4.51
CA PRO A 48 7.13 -25.27 5.76
C PRO A 48 6.18 -25.37 6.95
N LYS A 49 6.52 -26.20 7.95
CA LYS A 49 5.65 -26.51 9.10
C LYS A 49 5.30 -25.28 9.92
N GLU A 50 6.23 -24.35 10.04
CA GLU A 50 6.04 -23.08 10.72
C GLU A 50 5.02 -22.18 10.02
N VAL A 51 5.02 -22.18 8.67
CA VAL A 51 4.05 -21.42 7.86
C VAL A 51 2.68 -22.08 7.93
N SER A 52 2.61 -23.39 7.67
CA SER A 52 1.32 -24.11 7.68
C SER A 52 0.63 -24.05 9.04
N SER A 53 1.38 -24.13 10.15
CA SER A 53 0.82 -23.99 11.51
C SER A 53 0.14 -22.64 11.76
N VAL A 54 0.71 -21.54 11.24
CA VAL A 54 0.08 -20.21 11.35
C VAL A 54 -1.12 -20.09 10.43
N LEU A 55 -1.02 -20.58 9.20
CA LEU A 55 -2.12 -20.55 8.24
C LEU A 55 -3.32 -21.37 8.74
N GLU A 56 -3.11 -22.58 9.26
CA GLU A 56 -4.18 -23.43 9.82
C GLU A 56 -4.87 -22.81 11.05
N GLN A 57 -4.22 -21.89 11.76
CA GLN A 57 -4.81 -21.10 12.85
C GLN A 57 -5.49 -19.81 12.36
N SER A 58 -5.41 -19.51 11.08
CA SER A 58 -5.94 -18.28 10.48
C SER A 58 -7.28 -18.56 9.80
N HIS A 59 -8.26 -17.67 9.96
CA HIS A 59 -9.46 -17.70 9.13
C HIS A 59 -9.12 -17.21 7.71
N GLU A 60 -8.36 -16.12 7.65
CA GLU A 60 -7.82 -15.55 6.41
C GLU A 60 -6.60 -14.71 6.73
N ILE A 61 -5.67 -14.66 5.79
CA ILE A 61 -4.51 -13.77 5.81
C ILE A 61 -4.22 -13.31 4.38
N HIS A 62 -4.13 -12.00 4.23
CA HIS A 62 -3.83 -11.34 2.97
C HIS A 62 -2.65 -10.40 3.19
N ILE A 63 -1.52 -10.72 2.59
CA ILE A 63 -0.34 -9.86 2.57
C ILE A 63 -0.30 -9.19 1.21
N ARG A 64 -0.12 -7.86 1.20
CA ARG A 64 0.04 -7.04 0.00
C ARG A 64 1.32 -6.26 0.12
N TRP A 65 2.26 -6.47 -0.78
CA TRP A 65 3.42 -5.63 -0.93
C TRP A 65 3.36 -4.91 -2.26
N SER A 66 3.59 -3.60 -2.23
CA SER A 66 3.68 -2.75 -3.42
C SER A 66 4.99 -1.99 -3.38
N ALA A 67 5.69 -1.98 -4.51
CA ALA A 67 6.95 -1.29 -4.65
C ALA A 67 6.81 0.23 -4.41
N GLU A 68 7.93 0.85 -4.02
CA GLU A 68 8.01 2.30 -3.82
C GLU A 68 8.28 3.05 -5.13
N TRP A 69 8.72 2.38 -6.20
CA TRP A 69 8.86 3.02 -7.50
C TRP A 69 7.51 3.08 -8.21
N ASN A 70 7.35 4.09 -9.07
CA ASN A 70 6.18 4.19 -9.91
C ASN A 70 6.21 3.10 -10.99
N TYR A 71 5.06 2.46 -11.20
CA TYR A 71 4.90 1.38 -12.18
C TYR A 71 3.51 1.46 -12.80
N ASP A 72 3.41 0.95 -14.04
CA ASP A 72 2.13 0.91 -14.74
C ASP A 72 1.32 -0.33 -14.33
N ALA A 73 0.11 -0.09 -13.82
CA ALA A 73 -0.81 -1.14 -13.38
C ALA A 73 -1.86 -1.34 -14.46
N VAL A 74 -1.48 -2.11 -15.49
CA VAL A 74 -2.31 -2.36 -16.67
C VAL A 74 -3.55 -3.20 -16.34
N THR A 75 -4.66 -2.99 -17.05
CA THR A 75 -5.86 -3.82 -16.95
C THR A 75 -5.56 -5.28 -17.35
N PRO A 76 -5.90 -6.33 -16.57
CA PRO A 76 -6.80 -6.36 -15.40
C PRO A 76 -6.12 -6.15 -14.03
N PHE A 77 -4.81 -5.95 -13.99
CA PHE A 77 -3.99 -5.76 -12.78
C PHE A 77 -4.02 -4.34 -12.21
N SER A 78 -5.06 -3.58 -12.54
CA SER A 78 -5.16 -2.13 -12.22
C SER A 78 -5.35 -1.81 -10.74
N SER A 79 -5.61 -2.81 -9.90
CA SER A 79 -5.81 -2.64 -8.46
C SER A 79 -4.55 -2.08 -7.77
N ARG A 80 -4.68 -0.91 -7.13
CA ARG A 80 -3.58 -0.25 -6.40
C ARG A 80 -3.74 -0.35 -4.89
N VAL A 81 -2.60 -0.42 -4.20
CA VAL A 81 -2.47 -0.17 -2.75
C VAL A 81 -1.36 0.87 -2.55
N PRO A 82 -1.41 1.69 -1.49
CA PRO A 82 -0.29 2.55 -1.13
C PRO A 82 1.02 1.76 -1.01
N SER A 83 2.16 2.32 -1.40
CA SER A 83 3.45 1.61 -1.37
C SER A 83 3.85 1.11 0.02
N GLY A 84 4.51 -0.04 0.08
CA GLY A 84 4.95 -0.71 1.31
C GLY A 84 4.26 -2.04 1.54
N PHE A 85 4.31 -2.50 2.80
CA PHE A 85 3.90 -3.83 3.23
C PHE A 85 2.64 -3.76 4.08
N HIS A 86 1.56 -4.39 3.60
CA HIS A 86 0.25 -4.42 4.25
C HIS A 86 -0.13 -5.86 4.61
N ILE A 87 -0.81 -6.02 5.74
CA ILE A 87 -1.37 -7.30 6.16
C ILE A 87 -2.81 -7.07 6.60
N PHE A 88 -3.72 -7.86 6.04
CA PHE A 88 -5.11 -7.96 6.46
C PHE A 88 -5.32 -9.35 7.04
N TYR A 89 -5.73 -9.43 8.30
CA TYR A 89 -5.69 -10.67 9.06
C TYR A 89 -6.95 -10.89 9.90
N THR A 90 -7.54 -12.08 9.78
CA THR A 90 -8.60 -12.54 10.67
C THR A 90 -8.16 -13.86 11.31
N PRO A 91 -7.93 -13.89 12.64
CA PRO A 91 -7.58 -15.12 13.34
C PRO A 91 -8.75 -16.11 13.35
N GLY A 92 -8.45 -17.41 13.34
CA GLY A 92 -9.43 -18.46 13.59
C GLY A 92 -9.89 -18.47 15.06
N GLU A 93 -11.00 -19.16 15.34
CA GLU A 93 -11.62 -19.19 16.68
C GLU A 93 -10.69 -19.67 17.80
N ASN A 94 -9.75 -20.56 17.49
CA ASN A 94 -8.78 -21.13 18.43
C ASN A 94 -7.34 -20.64 18.17
N ALA A 95 -7.18 -19.51 17.47
CA ALA A 95 -5.86 -19.00 17.13
C ALA A 95 -5.09 -18.56 18.39
N SER A 96 -3.82 -18.96 18.49
CA SER A 96 -2.90 -18.32 19.42
C SER A 96 -2.54 -16.94 18.90
N SER A 97 -2.69 -15.89 19.71
CA SER A 97 -2.41 -14.50 19.30
C SER A 97 -0.94 -14.21 19.00
N ASP A 98 -0.04 -15.15 19.30
CA ASP A 98 1.39 -14.89 19.46
C ASP A 98 2.28 -15.55 18.39
N THR A 99 1.70 -16.19 17.36
CA THR A 99 2.48 -16.94 16.36
C THR A 99 2.72 -16.19 15.05
N LEU A 100 1.83 -15.27 14.67
CA LEU A 100 1.93 -14.53 13.39
C LEU A 100 3.11 -13.54 13.37
N CYS A 101 3.24 -12.66 14.36
CA CYS A 101 4.30 -11.64 14.38
C CYS A 101 5.72 -12.24 14.34
N PRO A 102 6.05 -13.28 15.14
CA PRO A 102 7.36 -13.95 15.04
C PRO A 102 7.62 -14.54 13.66
N LEU A 103 6.62 -15.16 13.02
CA LEU A 103 6.76 -15.70 11.67
C LEU A 103 7.02 -14.59 10.65
N LEU A 104 6.30 -13.46 10.76
CA LEU A 104 6.52 -12.30 9.90
C LEU A 104 7.93 -11.74 10.04
N GLY A 105 8.44 -11.61 11.27
CA GLY A 105 9.82 -11.20 11.53
C GLY A 105 10.85 -12.17 10.95
N GLN A 106 10.59 -13.49 11.00
CA GLN A 106 11.46 -14.49 10.38
C GLN A 106 11.49 -14.39 8.85
N ILE A 107 10.32 -14.23 8.22
CA ILE A 107 10.16 -14.26 6.75
C ILE A 107 10.56 -12.92 6.11
N PHE A 108 10.09 -11.81 6.67
CA PHE A 108 10.26 -10.47 6.07
C PHE A 108 11.34 -9.63 6.80
N GLY A 109 11.84 -10.10 7.94
CA GLY A 109 12.90 -9.45 8.72
C GLY A 109 12.40 -8.42 9.74
N ASP A 110 13.35 -7.89 10.52
CA ASP A 110 13.10 -6.96 11.62
C ASP A 110 12.46 -5.63 11.22
N ALA A 111 12.48 -5.29 9.92
CA ALA A 111 11.77 -4.13 9.37
C ALA A 111 10.25 -4.24 9.55
N VAL A 112 9.73 -5.46 9.66
CA VAL A 112 8.35 -5.74 10.06
C VAL A 112 8.30 -5.70 11.59
N GLU A 113 8.29 -4.49 12.16
CA GLU A 113 8.23 -4.20 13.60
C GLU A 113 6.89 -4.64 14.24
N CYS A 114 6.63 -5.96 14.24
CA CYS A 114 5.41 -6.60 14.73
C CYS A 114 5.68 -7.21 16.10
N ALA A 115 5.13 -6.63 17.17
CA ALA A 115 5.28 -7.18 18.52
C ALA A 115 4.23 -8.26 18.79
N SER A 116 2.96 -7.90 18.61
CA SER A 116 1.82 -8.82 18.68
C SER A 116 0.68 -8.29 17.81
N VAL A 117 -0.26 -9.16 17.43
CA VAL A 117 -1.44 -8.73 16.65
C VAL A 117 -2.24 -7.69 17.43
N LYS A 118 -2.39 -7.88 18.74
CA LYS A 118 -3.19 -6.99 19.59
C LYS A 118 -2.60 -5.59 19.75
N GLU A 119 -1.27 -5.47 19.77
CA GLU A 119 -0.59 -4.20 20.00
C GLU A 119 -0.23 -3.47 18.71
N SER A 120 0.25 -4.21 17.70
CA SER A 120 0.80 -3.62 16.47
C SER A 120 -0.25 -3.37 15.39
N PHE A 121 -1.34 -4.15 15.34
CA PHE A 121 -2.37 -4.00 14.31
C PHE A 121 -3.44 -2.98 14.73
N SER A 122 -4.08 -2.38 13.73
CA SER A 122 -5.32 -1.62 13.88
C SER A 122 -6.53 -2.49 13.54
N THR A 123 -7.70 -2.06 13.97
CA THR A 123 -8.99 -2.66 13.57
C THR A 123 -9.69 -1.69 12.62
N PRO A 124 -9.88 -2.06 11.34
CA PRO A 124 -10.67 -1.27 10.40
C PRO A 124 -12.09 -1.05 10.92
N PRO A 125 -12.75 0.07 10.57
CA PRO A 125 -14.09 0.34 11.04
C PRO A 125 -15.08 -0.53 10.26
N ILE A 126 -16.07 -1.07 10.97
CA ILE A 126 -17.19 -1.79 10.35
C ILE A 126 -18.24 -0.75 9.94
N LEU A 127 -18.22 -0.34 8.67
CA LEU A 127 -19.21 0.60 8.14
C LEU A 127 -20.56 -0.06 7.84
N SER A 128 -20.56 -1.38 7.59
CA SER A 128 -21.78 -2.19 7.45
C SER A 128 -21.50 -3.64 7.80
N GLU A 129 -22.13 -4.15 8.85
CA GLU A 129 -22.03 -5.57 9.25
C GLU A 129 -22.54 -6.54 8.16
N ARG A 130 -23.44 -6.09 7.27
CA ARG A 130 -23.99 -6.93 6.19
C ARG A 130 -23.06 -7.10 5.00
N PHE A 131 -22.05 -6.25 4.87
CA PHE A 131 -21.16 -6.20 3.70
C PHE A 131 -19.68 -6.19 4.09
N ALA A 132 -19.35 -6.50 5.34
CA ALA A 132 -17.98 -6.53 5.83
C ALA A 132 -17.21 -7.67 5.13
N MET A 133 -16.52 -7.31 4.05
CA MET A 133 -15.51 -8.14 3.40
C MET A 133 -14.10 -7.83 3.90
N SER A 134 -13.96 -6.92 4.87
CA SER A 134 -12.69 -6.53 5.45
C SER A 134 -12.24 -7.53 6.51
N ALA A 135 -10.96 -7.88 6.45
CA ALA A 135 -10.32 -8.60 7.54
C ALA A 135 -10.41 -7.82 8.86
N LYS A 136 -10.40 -8.55 9.98
CA LYS A 136 -10.56 -7.99 11.33
C LYS A 136 -9.43 -7.05 11.74
N TYR A 137 -8.20 -7.36 11.33
CA TYR A 137 -7.01 -6.58 11.66
C TYR A 137 -6.30 -6.11 10.41
N GLN A 138 -5.71 -4.92 10.49
CA GLN A 138 -4.88 -4.33 9.46
C GLN A 138 -3.52 -3.92 10.05
N TYR A 139 -2.46 -4.18 9.31
CA TYR A 139 -1.11 -3.72 9.61
C TYR A 139 -0.47 -3.10 8.38
N TYR A 140 0.38 -2.10 8.60
CA TYR A 140 1.20 -1.53 7.54
C TYR A 140 2.60 -1.16 8.03
N LYS A 141 3.61 -1.35 7.20
CA LYS A 141 4.91 -0.69 7.34
C LYS A 141 5.49 -0.30 5.97
N PRO A 142 6.25 0.81 5.90
CA PRO A 142 7.16 1.04 4.80
C PRO A 142 8.14 -0.13 4.67
N LEU A 143 8.21 -0.74 3.48
CA LEU A 143 9.14 -1.82 3.18
C LEU A 143 9.60 -1.69 1.73
N ALA A 144 10.74 -1.06 1.54
CA ALA A 144 11.25 -0.74 0.21
C ALA A 144 11.60 -1.97 -0.64
N ARG A 145 12.06 -3.06 0.00
CA ARG A 145 12.58 -4.25 -0.69
C ARG A 145 12.21 -5.54 0.03
N LEU A 146 12.05 -6.60 -0.76
CA LEU A 146 11.74 -7.95 -0.30
C LEU A 146 13.00 -8.79 0.00
N THR A 147 14.16 -8.18 0.27
CA THR A 147 15.45 -8.89 0.36
C THR A 147 15.42 -10.08 1.33
N LYS A 148 14.81 -9.92 2.51
CA LYS A 148 14.71 -11.00 3.52
C LYS A 148 13.77 -12.10 3.07
N PHE A 149 12.64 -11.75 2.48
CA PHE A 149 11.68 -12.70 1.91
C PHE A 149 12.31 -13.54 0.79
N ILE A 150 13.01 -12.89 -0.13
CA ILE A 150 13.74 -13.55 -1.22
C ILE A 150 14.79 -14.52 -0.66
N GLY A 151 15.54 -14.11 0.36
CA GLY A 151 16.50 -15.00 1.04
C GLY A 151 15.83 -16.17 1.76
N TYR A 152 14.66 -15.96 2.37
CA TYR A 152 13.87 -17.01 3.00
C TYR A 152 13.39 -18.03 1.96
N LEU A 153 12.79 -17.58 0.85
CA LEU A 153 12.34 -18.45 -0.23
C LEU A 153 13.50 -19.23 -0.86
N SER A 154 14.60 -18.55 -1.17
CA SER A 154 15.78 -19.16 -1.78
C SER A 154 16.38 -20.27 -0.90
N SER A 155 16.42 -20.07 0.43
CA SER A 155 16.96 -21.07 1.37
C SER A 155 15.99 -22.21 1.70
N THR A 156 14.69 -21.96 1.62
CA THR A 156 13.65 -22.90 2.06
C THR A 156 13.05 -23.71 0.92
N MET A 157 12.94 -23.13 -0.28
CA MET A 157 12.25 -23.74 -1.42
C MET A 157 13.19 -24.21 -2.53
N CYS A 158 14.38 -23.62 -2.67
CA CYS A 158 15.32 -23.98 -3.73
C CYS A 158 16.42 -24.89 -3.22
N ASP A 159 16.65 -26.01 -3.91
CA ASP A 159 17.84 -26.82 -3.70
C ASP A 159 19.11 -26.02 -4.04
N SER A 160 20.22 -26.30 -3.35
CA SER A 160 21.47 -25.55 -3.53
C SER A 160 22.04 -25.62 -4.96
N SER A 161 21.67 -26.63 -5.73
CA SER A 161 22.09 -26.82 -7.13
C SER A 161 21.08 -26.33 -8.16
N ASP A 162 19.86 -25.94 -7.75
CA ASP A 162 18.81 -25.52 -8.68
C ASP A 162 18.94 -24.02 -9.02
N PHE A 163 19.84 -23.72 -9.94
CA PHE A 163 20.06 -22.35 -10.41
C PHE A 163 18.79 -21.70 -10.99
N SER A 164 17.88 -22.48 -11.59
CA SER A 164 16.64 -21.96 -12.17
C SER A 164 15.71 -21.45 -11.08
N CYS A 165 15.51 -22.23 -10.01
CA CYS A 165 14.73 -21.80 -8.85
C CYS A 165 15.32 -20.55 -8.20
N HIS A 166 16.64 -20.51 -7.96
CA HIS A 166 17.30 -19.35 -7.36
C HIS A 166 17.13 -18.09 -8.22
N SER A 167 17.27 -18.21 -9.55
CA SER A 167 17.06 -17.10 -10.49
C SER A 167 15.62 -16.60 -10.48
N GLN A 168 14.64 -17.51 -10.46
CA GLN A 168 13.22 -17.18 -10.41
C GLN A 168 12.87 -16.45 -9.10
N VAL A 169 13.35 -16.94 -7.95
CA VAL A 169 13.15 -16.27 -6.65
C VAL A 169 13.85 -14.92 -6.61
N ALA A 170 15.06 -14.80 -7.16
CA ALA A 170 15.79 -13.53 -7.22
C ALA A 170 15.07 -12.47 -8.08
N SER A 171 14.30 -12.88 -9.09
CA SER A 171 13.53 -11.96 -9.95
C SER A 171 12.46 -11.16 -9.18
N LEU A 172 12.02 -11.64 -8.02
CA LEU A 172 11.11 -10.92 -7.12
C LEU A 172 11.68 -9.58 -6.62
N ALA A 173 13.01 -9.38 -6.70
CA ALA A 173 13.63 -8.11 -6.35
C ALA A 173 13.20 -6.97 -7.29
N GLN A 174 12.70 -7.30 -8.48
CA GLN A 174 12.21 -6.36 -9.50
C GLN A 174 10.69 -6.37 -9.62
N ALA A 175 9.98 -7.15 -8.81
CA ALA A 175 8.52 -7.20 -8.86
C ALA A 175 7.93 -5.85 -8.44
N SER A 176 6.88 -5.41 -9.13
CA SER A 176 6.15 -4.17 -8.82
C SER A 176 5.14 -4.41 -7.70
N SER A 177 4.60 -5.63 -7.57
CA SER A 177 3.83 -6.05 -6.40
C SER A 177 3.96 -7.55 -6.10
N LEU A 178 3.70 -7.92 -4.84
CA LEU A 178 3.65 -9.30 -4.36
C LEU A 178 2.47 -9.45 -3.40
N ASP A 179 1.62 -10.44 -3.66
CA ASP A 179 0.47 -10.77 -2.83
C ASP A 179 0.59 -12.22 -2.32
N LEU A 180 0.30 -12.41 -1.03
CA LEU A 180 0.05 -13.74 -0.46
C LEU A 180 -1.38 -13.80 0.05
N ASP A 181 -2.13 -14.78 -0.41
CA ASP A 181 -3.52 -15.00 -0.05
C ASP A 181 -3.70 -16.39 0.55
N TYR A 182 -4.31 -16.45 1.71
CA TYR A 182 -4.80 -17.68 2.28
C TYR A 182 -6.15 -17.45 2.93
N ASP A 183 -7.05 -18.39 2.75
CA ASP A 183 -8.33 -18.45 3.42
C ASP A 183 -8.66 -19.89 3.85
N MET A 184 -9.44 -20.01 4.92
CA MET A 184 -9.80 -21.29 5.50
C MET A 184 -10.70 -22.14 4.58
N ILE A 185 -11.35 -21.54 3.57
CA ILE A 185 -12.24 -22.26 2.65
C ILE A 185 -11.41 -23.00 1.58
N SER A 186 -10.41 -22.33 1.01
CA SER A 186 -9.54 -22.87 -0.04
C SER A 186 -8.45 -23.80 0.51
N HIS A 187 -8.04 -23.63 1.77
CA HIS A 187 -6.92 -24.35 2.40
C HIS A 187 -5.64 -24.34 1.55
N ALA A 188 -5.44 -23.26 0.79
CA ALA A 188 -4.29 -23.10 -0.10
C ALA A 188 -3.70 -21.70 0.04
N LEU A 189 -2.37 -21.62 0.03
CA LEU A 189 -1.65 -20.36 -0.07
C LEU A 189 -1.45 -20.03 -1.54
N ARG A 190 -2.01 -18.91 -1.99
CA ARG A 190 -1.78 -18.36 -3.32
C ARG A 190 -0.78 -17.23 -3.24
N VAL A 191 0.34 -17.38 -3.92
CA VAL A 191 1.38 -16.36 -4.08
C VAL A 191 1.26 -15.76 -5.47
N THR A 192 1.10 -14.45 -5.58
CA THR A 192 1.01 -13.74 -6.86
C THR A 192 2.04 -12.64 -6.91
N ALA A 193 2.97 -12.70 -7.86
CA ALA A 193 3.93 -11.64 -8.13
C ALA A 193 3.62 -11.00 -9.48
N TYR A 194 3.75 -9.68 -9.55
CA TYR A 194 3.48 -8.89 -10.74
C TYR A 194 4.68 -8.03 -11.11
N TRP A 195 4.96 -7.97 -12.41
CA TRP A 195 5.94 -7.08 -13.03
C TRP A 195 5.25 -6.29 -14.13
N ASP A 196 5.42 -4.98 -14.13
CA ASP A 196 4.92 -4.10 -15.18
C ASP A 196 5.72 -4.27 -16.48
N TRP A 197 7.03 -4.55 -16.41
CA TRP A 197 7.86 -4.84 -17.59
C TRP A 197 9.02 -5.78 -17.24
N ALA A 198 9.62 -6.39 -18.27
CA ALA A 198 10.85 -7.17 -18.15
C ALA A 198 12.07 -6.24 -18.05
N VAL A 199 12.95 -6.41 -17.06
CA VAL A 199 14.12 -5.52 -16.91
C VAL A 199 15.32 -6.02 -17.73
N ALA A 200 15.84 -5.18 -18.62
CA ALA A 200 17.07 -5.46 -19.36
C ALA A 200 18.33 -5.30 -18.49
N ALA A 201 19.47 -5.82 -18.96
CA ALA A 201 20.74 -5.79 -18.20
C ALA A 201 21.26 -4.37 -17.90
N ASP A 202 20.86 -3.38 -18.71
CA ASP A 202 21.19 -1.97 -18.53
C ASP A 202 20.15 -1.21 -17.67
N GLY A 203 19.13 -1.91 -17.17
CA GLY A 203 18.04 -1.34 -16.38
C GLY A 203 16.90 -0.71 -17.20
N SER A 204 16.96 -0.79 -18.54
CA SER A 204 15.90 -0.30 -19.43
C SER A 204 14.78 -1.33 -19.63
N GLN A 205 13.68 -0.91 -20.26
CA GLN A 205 12.59 -1.80 -20.64
C GLN A 205 13.07 -2.87 -21.62
N GLY A 206 12.99 -4.13 -21.19
CA GLY A 206 13.38 -5.32 -21.93
C GLY A 206 12.19 -6.13 -22.43
N VAL A 207 12.46 -7.40 -22.75
CA VAL A 207 11.47 -8.37 -23.23
C VAL A 207 11.58 -9.68 -22.44
N TRP A 208 10.45 -10.36 -22.27
CA TRP A 208 10.43 -11.72 -21.72
C TRP A 208 10.84 -12.73 -22.79
N ASP A 209 12.14 -13.03 -22.84
CA ASP A 209 12.73 -14.11 -23.65
C ASP A 209 13.23 -15.21 -22.72
N GLU A 210 12.28 -16.03 -22.25
CA GLU A 210 12.55 -17.12 -21.30
C GLU A 210 11.95 -18.45 -21.80
N THR A 211 12.61 -19.53 -21.42
CA THR A 211 12.05 -20.88 -21.54
C THR A 211 11.48 -21.30 -20.20
N LEU A 212 10.18 -21.53 -20.16
CA LEU A 212 9.48 -21.98 -18.97
C LEU A 212 9.45 -23.50 -18.97
N HIS A 213 9.77 -24.11 -17.83
CA HIS A 213 9.79 -25.56 -17.67
C HIS A 213 8.74 -25.99 -16.64
N LEU A 214 8.01 -27.07 -16.94
CA LEU A 214 7.19 -27.76 -15.96
C LEU A 214 8.11 -28.46 -14.96
N GLN A 215 8.14 -27.95 -13.73
CA GLN A 215 8.96 -28.54 -12.67
C GLN A 215 8.43 -29.92 -12.27
N PRO A 216 9.29 -30.91 -11.93
CA PRO A 216 8.84 -32.25 -11.52
C PRO A 216 7.93 -32.25 -10.28
N SER A 217 8.05 -31.23 -9.43
CA SER A 217 7.22 -31.01 -8.24
C SER A 217 5.93 -30.23 -8.50
N SER A 218 5.75 -29.72 -9.73
CA SER A 218 4.55 -28.98 -10.13
C SER A 218 3.55 -29.92 -10.79
N ASP A 219 2.28 -29.79 -10.42
CA ASP A 219 1.19 -30.58 -10.99
C ASP A 219 0.79 -30.03 -12.37
N ALA A 220 0.88 -28.72 -12.55
CA ALA A 220 0.49 -28.04 -13.79
C ALA A 220 1.23 -26.71 -13.96
N LEU A 221 1.55 -26.37 -15.21
CA LEU A 221 2.06 -25.07 -15.62
C LEU A 221 1.17 -24.51 -16.74
N GLU A 222 0.34 -23.54 -16.40
CA GLU A 222 -0.51 -22.82 -17.34
C GLU A 222 0.20 -21.53 -17.77
N VAL A 223 0.34 -21.32 -19.07
CA VAL A 223 0.93 -20.11 -19.65
C VAL A 223 -0.09 -19.42 -20.53
N GLY A 224 -0.45 -18.19 -20.17
CA GLY A 224 -1.34 -17.33 -20.95
C GLY A 224 -0.58 -16.14 -21.54
N ILE A 225 -0.79 -15.86 -22.82
CA ILE A 225 -0.31 -14.67 -23.50
C ILE A 225 -1.54 -13.95 -24.04
N LEU A 226 -1.92 -12.86 -23.36
CA LEU A 226 -3.22 -12.21 -23.52
C LEU A 226 -3.07 -10.74 -23.95
N ASN A 227 -4.10 -10.23 -24.60
CA ASN A 227 -4.33 -8.83 -24.91
C ASN A 227 -5.62 -8.37 -24.25
N VAL A 228 -5.68 -7.08 -23.92
CA VAL A 228 -6.93 -6.44 -23.53
C VAL A 228 -7.76 -6.17 -24.77
N GLU A 229 -9.01 -6.61 -24.72
CA GLU A 229 -10.00 -6.36 -25.75
C GLU A 229 -11.07 -5.39 -25.25
N LYS A 230 -11.82 -4.82 -26.18
CA LYS A 230 -13.00 -4.04 -25.83
C LYS A 230 -14.08 -4.96 -25.26
N ALA A 231 -14.48 -4.71 -24.01
CA ALA A 231 -15.58 -5.43 -23.37
C ALA A 231 -16.94 -5.07 -24.00
N ASN A 232 -17.87 -6.02 -23.98
CA ASN A 232 -19.23 -5.84 -24.49
C ASN A 232 -20.16 -5.19 -23.45
N GLU A 233 -19.94 -5.48 -22.18
CA GLU A 233 -20.74 -5.01 -21.04
C GLU A 233 -19.91 -4.03 -20.18
N GLU A 234 -20.59 -3.07 -19.56
CA GLU A 234 -19.94 -2.13 -18.64
C GLU A 234 -19.54 -2.83 -17.34
N GLY A 235 -18.36 -2.52 -16.82
CA GLY A 235 -17.79 -3.21 -15.65
C GLY A 235 -17.15 -4.57 -15.98
N GLU A 236 -17.19 -5.04 -17.22
CA GLU A 236 -16.42 -6.20 -17.66
C GLU A 236 -15.05 -5.82 -18.23
N ILE A 237 -14.11 -6.77 -18.13
CA ILE A 237 -12.83 -6.75 -18.84
C ILE A 237 -12.84 -7.95 -19.79
N ALA A 238 -12.57 -7.70 -21.07
CA ALA A 238 -12.43 -8.75 -22.07
C ALA A 238 -10.95 -8.96 -22.38
N LEU A 239 -10.54 -10.23 -22.46
CA LEU A 239 -9.20 -10.63 -22.85
C LEU A 239 -9.29 -11.60 -24.03
N SER A 240 -8.34 -11.48 -24.96
CA SER A 240 -8.11 -12.47 -26.02
C SER A 240 -6.66 -12.91 -26.02
N GLY A 241 -6.36 -14.08 -26.56
CA GLY A 241 -4.98 -14.50 -26.74
C GLY A 241 -4.80 -16.00 -26.79
N LEU A 242 -3.66 -16.47 -26.29
CA LEU A 242 -3.24 -17.86 -26.34
C LEU A 242 -3.07 -18.42 -24.93
N LEU A 243 -3.64 -19.59 -24.68
CA LEU A 243 -3.43 -20.37 -23.46
C LEU A 243 -2.74 -21.69 -23.82
N THR A 244 -1.77 -22.10 -23.00
CA THR A 244 -1.09 -23.39 -23.14
C THR A 244 -0.89 -24.02 -21.77
N VAL A 245 -1.31 -25.28 -21.61
CA VAL A 245 -0.98 -26.10 -20.45
C VAL A 245 0.24 -26.96 -20.78
N VAL A 246 1.40 -26.59 -20.23
CA VAL A 246 2.66 -27.28 -20.52
C VAL A 246 2.61 -28.71 -19.97
N GLY A 247 2.92 -29.70 -20.81
CA GLY A 247 2.82 -31.12 -20.47
C GLY A 247 1.55 -31.81 -20.98
N GLU A 248 0.49 -31.04 -21.23
CA GLU A 248 -0.79 -31.56 -21.72
C GLU A 248 -1.04 -31.12 -23.17
N ASP A 249 -0.86 -29.84 -23.46
CA ASP A 249 -1.08 -29.26 -24.78
C ASP A 249 0.13 -29.44 -25.69
N THR A 250 -0.14 -29.73 -26.96
CA THR A 250 0.91 -29.77 -28.01
C THR A 250 1.01 -28.47 -28.81
N LYS A 251 0.02 -27.58 -28.67
CA LYS A 251 -0.05 -26.28 -29.34
C LYS A 251 -0.85 -25.29 -28.49
N PRO A 252 -0.58 -23.97 -28.60
CA PRO A 252 -1.38 -22.97 -27.93
C PRO A 252 -2.83 -22.94 -28.43
N SER A 253 -3.76 -22.79 -27.50
CA SER A 253 -5.20 -22.65 -27.76
C SER A 253 -5.61 -21.18 -27.78
N ALA A 254 -6.20 -20.73 -28.89
CA ALA A 254 -6.77 -19.40 -28.98
C ALA A 254 -8.02 -19.28 -28.10
N THR A 255 -8.07 -18.25 -27.26
CA THR A 255 -9.18 -17.97 -26.35
C THR A 255 -9.62 -16.53 -26.43
N MET A 256 -10.89 -16.30 -26.13
CA MET A 256 -11.47 -14.99 -25.87
C MET A 256 -12.52 -15.15 -24.78
N PHE A 257 -12.43 -14.34 -23.73
CA PHE A 257 -13.35 -14.40 -22.61
C PHE A 257 -13.48 -13.02 -21.97
N SER A 258 -14.65 -12.74 -21.40
CA SER A 258 -14.89 -11.57 -20.55
C SER A 258 -15.24 -11.99 -19.14
N PHE A 259 -14.98 -11.11 -18.20
CA PHE A 259 -15.35 -11.30 -16.80
C PHE A 259 -15.64 -9.95 -16.14
N PRO A 260 -16.58 -9.90 -15.17
CA PRO A 260 -16.82 -8.72 -14.37
C PRO A 260 -15.61 -8.42 -13.49
N ALA A 261 -15.14 -7.18 -13.45
CA ALA A 261 -14.01 -6.77 -12.64
C ALA A 261 -14.39 -5.57 -11.79
N ARG A 262 -13.94 -5.54 -10.53
CA ARG A 262 -14.18 -4.38 -9.65
C ARG A 262 -13.17 -3.26 -9.88
N HIS A 263 -11.96 -3.60 -10.33
CA HIS A 263 -10.86 -2.66 -10.49
C HIS A 263 -10.58 -2.41 -11.96
N HIS A 264 -10.65 -1.15 -12.36
CA HIS A 264 -10.36 -0.70 -13.70
C HIS A 264 -9.26 0.35 -13.67
N ALA A 265 -8.36 0.28 -14.64
CA ALA A 265 -7.56 1.44 -14.99
C ALA A 265 -8.51 2.49 -15.59
N VAL A 266 -8.25 3.77 -15.34
CA VAL A 266 -9.05 4.83 -15.94
C VAL A 266 -8.86 4.81 -17.46
N SER A 267 -9.84 4.23 -18.17
CA SER A 267 -9.83 4.06 -19.63
C SER A 267 -10.69 5.09 -20.37
N LYS A 268 -11.54 5.86 -19.64
CA LYS A 268 -12.52 6.81 -20.20
C LYS A 268 -12.10 8.29 -20.07
N GLN A 269 -10.87 8.58 -19.63
CA GLN A 269 -10.34 9.94 -19.48
C GLN A 269 -9.26 10.20 -20.53
N PRO A 270 -8.92 11.47 -20.84
CA PRO A 270 -7.81 11.78 -21.73
C PRO A 270 -6.55 11.01 -21.30
N GLU A 271 -5.65 10.69 -22.25
CA GLU A 271 -4.39 9.93 -22.03
C GLU A 271 -3.46 10.50 -20.92
N GLU A 272 -3.86 11.58 -20.25
CA GLU A 272 -3.07 12.36 -19.30
C GLU A 272 -3.66 12.43 -17.87
N LEU A 273 -4.80 11.78 -17.54
CA LEU A 273 -5.31 11.83 -16.16
C LEU A 273 -4.39 11.06 -15.21
N SER A 274 -3.51 11.82 -14.57
CA SER A 274 -2.60 11.38 -13.54
C SER A 274 -2.62 12.36 -12.38
N PHE A 275 -2.07 11.96 -11.23
CA PHE A 275 -1.94 12.85 -10.09
C PHE A 275 -0.51 12.90 -9.58
N GLU A 276 -0.21 13.97 -8.86
CA GLU A 276 1.03 14.15 -8.11
C GLU A 276 0.71 14.41 -6.64
N THR A 277 1.57 13.97 -5.74
CA THR A 277 1.46 14.22 -4.30
C THR A 277 2.74 14.86 -3.80
N SER A 278 2.63 15.84 -2.90
CA SER A 278 3.79 16.46 -2.25
C SER A 278 3.42 17.13 -0.94
N PHE A 279 4.40 17.43 -0.08
CA PHE A 279 4.18 18.28 1.09
C PHE A 279 4.40 19.76 0.78
N ARG A 280 3.46 20.63 1.19
CA ARG A 280 3.66 22.08 1.11
C ARG A 280 4.82 22.53 1.98
N GLN A 281 5.72 23.32 1.40
CA GLN A 281 6.91 23.83 2.08
C GLN A 281 6.67 25.23 2.67
N PRO A 282 7.26 25.55 3.83
CA PRO A 282 8.06 24.66 4.68
C PRO A 282 7.20 23.68 5.48
N THR A 283 7.71 22.47 5.75
CA THR A 283 7.06 21.52 6.66
C THR A 283 7.40 21.84 8.11
N GLY A 284 6.41 21.69 8.99
CA GLY A 284 6.55 21.82 10.45
C GLY A 284 5.82 20.68 11.16
N LEU A 285 5.34 20.92 12.37
CA LEU A 285 4.57 19.91 13.13
C LEU A 285 3.12 19.71 12.60
N HIS A 286 2.69 20.58 11.68
CA HIS A 286 1.37 20.53 11.03
C HIS A 286 1.55 20.49 9.49
N PRO A 287 2.14 19.42 8.93
CA PRO A 287 2.37 19.33 7.49
C PRO A 287 1.05 19.28 6.73
N THR A 288 1.03 19.86 5.53
CA THR A 288 -0.13 19.77 4.62
C THR A 288 0.27 18.96 3.40
N LEU A 289 -0.37 17.81 3.22
CA LEU A 289 -0.22 16.99 2.02
C LEU A 289 -1.05 17.60 0.90
N GLU A 290 -0.49 17.75 -0.28
CA GLU A 290 -1.12 18.35 -1.45
C GLU A 290 -1.18 17.32 -2.59
N LEU A 291 -2.38 17.06 -3.09
CA LEU A 291 -2.63 16.24 -4.27
C LEU A 291 -2.98 17.16 -5.44
N LYS A 292 -2.30 16.99 -6.57
CA LYS A 292 -2.48 17.82 -7.77
C LYS A 292 -3.00 16.98 -8.92
N PHE A 293 -3.99 17.52 -9.61
CA PHE A 293 -4.63 16.91 -10.77
C PHE A 293 -4.71 17.90 -11.93
N PRO A 294 -4.64 17.44 -13.19
CA PRO A 294 -5.01 18.26 -14.35
C PRO A 294 -6.52 18.53 -14.33
N ALA A 295 -6.92 19.80 -14.14
CA ALA A 295 -8.32 20.18 -13.92
C ALA A 295 -9.21 19.94 -15.14
N ASN A 296 -8.63 19.93 -16.34
CA ASN A 296 -9.31 19.64 -17.61
C ASN A 296 -9.61 18.13 -17.78
N ALA A 297 -8.82 17.26 -17.18
CA ALA A 297 -8.96 15.80 -17.29
C ALA A 297 -9.59 15.15 -16.05
N LEU A 298 -9.76 15.86 -14.94
CA LEU A 298 -10.43 15.35 -13.75
C LEU A 298 -11.97 15.44 -13.91
N ILE A 299 -12.52 14.64 -14.82
CA ILE A 299 -13.95 14.61 -15.14
C ILE A 299 -14.62 13.46 -14.38
N GLN A 300 -15.76 13.72 -13.74
CA GLN A 300 -16.55 12.68 -13.09
C GLN A 300 -17.06 11.67 -14.14
N PRO A 301 -16.80 10.35 -13.99
CA PRO A 301 -17.18 9.36 -15.00
C PRO A 301 -18.69 9.17 -15.15
N ASP A 302 -19.43 9.21 -14.04
CA ASP A 302 -20.88 9.06 -13.95
C ASP A 302 -21.40 9.80 -12.70
N GLU A 303 -22.68 10.19 -12.67
CA GLU A 303 -23.28 10.91 -11.54
C GLU A 303 -23.19 10.14 -10.20
N SER A 304 -23.15 8.80 -10.26
CA SER A 304 -22.98 7.93 -9.09
C SER A 304 -21.54 7.87 -8.57
N CYS A 305 -20.56 8.33 -9.34
CA CYS A 305 -19.14 8.21 -9.00
C CYS A 305 -18.69 9.31 -8.03
N ALA A 306 -17.96 8.94 -6.99
CA ALA A 306 -17.30 9.89 -6.10
C ALA A 306 -15.78 9.68 -6.07
N LEU A 307 -15.03 10.78 -6.08
CA LEU A 307 -13.57 10.76 -6.05
C LEU A 307 -13.07 10.52 -4.63
N HIS A 308 -12.18 9.55 -4.46
CA HIS A 308 -11.65 9.17 -3.16
C HIS A 308 -10.12 9.11 -3.15
N ALA A 309 -9.54 9.42 -2.00
CA ALA A 309 -8.15 9.10 -1.69
C ALA A 309 -8.09 8.25 -0.41
N TYR A 310 -7.40 7.12 -0.49
CA TYR A 310 -7.11 6.26 0.64
C TYR A 310 -5.66 6.46 1.10
N LEU A 311 -5.51 6.99 2.31
CA LEU A 311 -4.23 7.31 2.94
C LEU A 311 -3.84 6.23 3.93
N THR A 312 -2.56 5.86 3.89
CA THR A 312 -1.92 5.00 4.88
C THR A 312 -0.82 5.80 5.56
N LEU A 313 -1.01 6.15 6.83
CA LEU A 313 -0.13 7.04 7.57
C LEU A 313 0.63 6.25 8.65
N PRO A 314 1.97 6.33 8.72
CA PRO A 314 2.73 5.72 9.80
C PRO A 314 2.42 6.40 11.14
N SER A 315 2.73 5.75 12.26
CA SER A 315 2.45 6.28 13.62
C SER A 315 3.07 7.65 13.91
N SER A 316 4.08 8.10 13.17
CA SER A 316 4.63 9.45 13.29
C SER A 316 3.70 10.57 12.82
N VAL A 317 2.69 10.27 12.00
CA VAL A 317 1.76 11.23 11.40
C VAL A 317 0.31 10.80 11.63
N PHE A 318 -0.58 11.75 11.85
CA PHE A 318 -2.01 11.47 12.04
C PHE A 318 -2.90 12.59 11.50
N ILE A 319 -4.19 12.26 11.38
CA ILE A 319 -5.25 13.18 11.00
C ILE A 319 -6.02 13.60 12.27
N ASP A 320 -6.29 14.90 12.40
CA ASP A 320 -7.26 15.38 13.37
C ASP A 320 -8.68 15.26 12.80
N ARG A 321 -9.44 14.28 13.31
CA ARG A 321 -10.83 14.04 12.89
C ARG A 321 -11.77 15.22 13.15
N TYR A 322 -11.49 16.06 14.15
CA TYR A 322 -12.34 17.19 14.48
C TYR A 322 -12.10 18.35 13.52
N GLN A 323 -10.85 18.54 13.09
CA GLN A 323 -10.54 19.50 12.02
C GLN A 323 -11.28 19.16 10.72
N LEU A 324 -11.38 17.86 10.39
CA LEU A 324 -12.09 17.37 9.20
C LEU A 324 -13.60 17.16 9.41
N SER A 325 -14.20 17.79 10.43
CA SER A 325 -15.64 17.71 10.69
C SER A 325 -16.43 18.95 10.25
N ASP A 326 -15.75 20.09 10.03
CA ASP A 326 -16.38 21.34 9.59
C ASP A 326 -16.52 21.38 8.05
N PRO A 327 -17.75 21.44 7.50
CA PRO A 327 -17.97 21.49 6.06
C PRO A 327 -17.33 22.69 5.37
N LEU A 328 -17.25 23.85 6.05
CA LEU A 328 -16.63 25.05 5.46
C LEU A 328 -15.11 24.88 5.36
N PHE A 329 -14.49 24.32 6.39
CA PHE A 329 -13.07 23.96 6.35
C PHE A 329 -12.79 22.94 5.25
N LEU A 330 -13.56 21.84 5.18
CA LEU A 330 -13.41 20.81 4.14
C LEU A 330 -13.50 21.41 2.73
N ALA A 331 -14.53 22.22 2.46
CA ALA A 331 -14.70 22.88 1.17
C ALA A 331 -13.51 23.79 0.81
N SER A 332 -12.92 24.48 1.79
CA SER A 332 -11.73 25.33 1.57
C SER A 332 -10.47 24.56 1.16
N GLN A 333 -10.45 23.25 1.42
CA GLN A 333 -9.35 22.34 1.09
C GLN A 333 -9.67 21.43 -0.10
N ASN A 334 -10.79 21.66 -0.80
CA ASN A 334 -11.33 20.78 -1.84
C ASN A 334 -11.57 19.33 -1.34
N LEU A 335 -12.03 19.20 -0.09
CA LEU A 335 -12.47 17.94 0.51
C LEU A 335 -13.98 17.97 0.69
N ILE A 336 -14.63 16.81 0.55
CA ILE A 336 -16.07 16.65 0.80
C ILE A 336 -16.31 16.04 2.18
N ALA A 337 -15.61 14.95 2.52
CA ALA A 337 -15.80 14.26 3.79
C ALA A 337 -14.63 13.35 4.18
N LEU A 338 -14.41 13.18 5.50
CA LEU A 338 -13.67 12.04 6.04
C LEU A 338 -14.63 10.85 6.18
N ARG A 339 -14.58 9.91 5.23
CA ARG A 339 -15.49 8.75 5.16
C ARG A 339 -15.13 7.66 6.16
N SER A 340 -13.84 7.47 6.42
CA SER A 340 -13.34 6.45 7.33
C SER A 340 -12.02 6.88 7.95
N LEU A 341 -11.81 6.55 9.23
CA LEU A 341 -10.54 6.72 9.93
C LEU A 341 -10.38 5.58 10.94
N SER A 342 -9.24 4.91 10.95
CA SER A 342 -8.94 3.81 11.88
C SER A 342 -7.46 3.73 12.25
N GLY A 343 -7.16 3.03 13.35
CA GLY A 343 -5.80 2.88 13.89
C GLY A 343 -5.48 3.88 14.98
N ALA A 344 -4.24 4.37 15.00
CA ALA A 344 -3.74 5.31 16.00
C ALA A 344 -4.34 6.71 15.78
N THR A 345 -5.49 6.97 16.40
CA THR A 345 -6.22 8.25 16.30
C THR A 345 -6.13 9.12 17.54
N ASP A 346 -5.33 8.72 18.52
CA ASP A 346 -5.04 9.57 19.69
C ASP A 346 -4.23 10.80 19.22
N LEU A 347 -4.78 11.98 19.51
CA LEU A 347 -4.26 13.28 19.06
C LEU A 347 -3.16 13.81 20.00
N GLU A 348 -3.05 13.26 21.21
CA GLU A 348 -2.13 13.71 22.25
C GLU A 348 -1.00 12.72 22.52
N ALA A 349 -1.22 11.43 22.25
CA ALA A 349 -0.22 10.40 22.49
C ALA A 349 1.05 10.61 21.65
N PRO A 350 2.26 10.58 22.25
CA PRO A 350 3.52 10.57 21.52
C PRO A 350 3.78 9.23 20.82
N VAL A 351 4.82 9.18 19.97
CA VAL A 351 5.12 7.98 19.17
C VAL A 351 5.47 6.76 20.04
N TRP A 352 6.19 6.95 21.16
CA TRP A 352 6.67 5.85 22.02
C TRP A 352 5.57 5.20 22.87
N THR A 353 4.37 5.79 22.94
CA THR A 353 3.20 5.18 23.58
C THR A 353 2.20 4.67 22.55
N THR A 354 2.54 4.71 21.26
CA THR A 354 1.67 4.30 20.14
C THR A 354 2.24 3.02 19.52
N PRO A 355 1.95 1.82 20.08
CA PRO A 355 2.50 0.56 19.59
C PRO A 355 1.92 0.12 18.23
N GLN A 356 0.75 0.66 17.86
CA GLN A 356 0.12 0.42 16.57
C GLN A 356 0.95 1.03 15.44
N TRP A 357 0.88 0.42 14.27
CA TRP A 357 1.65 0.83 13.11
C TRP A 357 1.37 2.27 12.63
N GLY A 358 0.18 2.80 12.88
CA GLY A 358 -0.28 4.07 12.36
C GLY A 358 -1.80 4.11 12.14
N SER A 359 -2.24 4.79 11.08
CA SER A 359 -3.66 4.96 10.78
C SER A 359 -3.96 4.85 9.28
N ALA A 360 -5.17 4.42 8.95
CA ALA A 360 -5.71 4.43 7.59
C ALA A 360 -6.92 5.36 7.52
N ALA A 361 -7.00 6.17 6.47
CA ALA A 361 -8.08 7.13 6.28
C ALA A 361 -8.60 7.10 4.85
N LEU A 362 -9.93 7.16 4.70
CA LEU A 362 -10.61 7.32 3.42
C LEU A 362 -11.20 8.74 3.36
N LEU A 363 -10.72 9.54 2.44
CA LEU A 363 -11.22 10.88 2.15
C LEU A 363 -12.02 10.87 0.86
N GLU A 364 -13.16 11.56 0.85
CA GLU A 364 -13.86 11.95 -0.36
C GLU A 364 -13.39 13.34 -0.78
N LEU A 365 -12.93 13.46 -2.02
CA LEU A 365 -12.34 14.67 -2.57
C LEU A 365 -13.35 15.42 -3.43
N ALA A 366 -13.26 16.75 -3.45
CA ALA A 366 -13.98 17.54 -4.43
C ALA A 366 -13.29 17.47 -5.79
N HIS A 367 -14.08 17.58 -6.85
CA HIS A 367 -13.62 17.70 -8.23
C HIS A 367 -14.22 18.97 -8.85
N PRO A 368 -13.63 19.52 -9.93
CA PRO A 368 -14.20 20.67 -10.61
C PRO A 368 -15.59 20.33 -11.19
N GLU A 369 -16.58 21.21 -10.98
CA GLU A 369 -17.94 21.07 -11.54
C GLU A 369 -17.94 21.23 -13.06
N THR A 370 -17.09 22.11 -13.58
CA THR A 370 -16.89 22.34 -15.00
C THR A 370 -15.42 22.13 -15.36
N PRO A 371 -15.09 21.27 -16.34
CA PRO A 371 -13.71 21.09 -16.78
C PRO A 371 -13.10 22.43 -17.18
N SER A 372 -11.89 22.73 -16.69
CA SER A 372 -11.21 23.96 -17.13
C SER A 372 -10.88 23.85 -18.62
N VAL A 373 -11.12 24.94 -19.34
CA VAL A 373 -10.70 25.07 -20.75
C VAL A 373 -9.18 25.29 -20.84
N ASN A 374 -8.54 25.70 -19.73
CA ASN A 374 -7.11 25.88 -19.62
C ASN A 374 -6.47 24.69 -18.89
N ASN A 375 -5.16 24.48 -19.07
CA ASN A 375 -4.37 23.49 -18.35
C ASN A 375 -4.10 23.92 -16.88
N ASP A 376 -5.16 24.27 -16.16
CA ASP A 376 -5.09 24.63 -14.75
C ASP A 376 -4.91 23.37 -13.89
N THR A 377 -4.26 23.54 -12.74
CA THR A 377 -4.07 22.46 -11.76
C THR A 377 -5.15 22.53 -10.69
N TRP A 378 -5.90 21.45 -10.50
CA TRP A 378 -6.78 21.26 -9.36
C TRP A 378 -5.98 20.71 -8.19
N SER A 379 -5.96 21.43 -7.06
CA SER A 379 -5.20 21.04 -5.87
C SER A 379 -6.12 20.72 -4.71
N VAL A 380 -5.92 19.55 -4.10
CA VAL A 380 -6.63 19.10 -2.90
C VAL A 380 -5.63 19.02 -1.76
N THR A 381 -5.98 19.57 -0.60
CA THR A 381 -5.06 19.65 0.55
C THR A 381 -5.58 18.87 1.74
N VAL A 382 -4.72 18.03 2.30
CA VAL A 382 -5.01 17.21 3.48
C VAL A 382 -4.15 17.70 4.64
N PRO A 383 -4.74 18.33 5.67
CA PRO A 383 -4.01 18.74 6.85
C PRO A 383 -3.63 17.52 7.69
N LEU A 384 -2.35 17.41 8.04
CA LEU A 384 -1.81 16.34 8.86
C LEU A 384 -1.10 16.93 10.08
N HIS A 385 -0.89 16.08 11.08
CA HIS A 385 -0.21 16.41 12.32
C HIS A 385 0.91 15.40 12.57
N THR A 386 2.05 15.87 13.06
CA THR A 386 3.15 14.98 13.49
C THR A 386 3.02 14.68 14.98
N ARG A 387 3.26 13.43 15.39
CA ARG A 387 3.41 13.09 16.81
C ARG A 387 4.74 13.56 17.35
N TYR A 388 4.81 13.74 18.67
CA TYR A 388 6.08 13.94 19.35
C TYR A 388 7.00 12.73 19.14
N MET A 389 8.17 13.00 18.59
CA MET A 389 9.23 12.03 18.33
C MET A 389 10.32 12.14 19.39
N LEU A 390 11.15 11.10 19.49
CA LEU A 390 12.30 11.12 20.40
C LEU A 390 13.34 12.15 19.93
N PRO A 391 14.16 12.72 20.84
CA PRO A 391 15.25 13.60 20.44
C PRO A 391 16.29 12.87 19.57
N SER A 392 16.82 13.54 18.55
CA SER A 392 17.84 13.01 17.63
C SER A 392 19.11 13.87 17.65
N THR A 393 20.22 13.36 17.10
CA THR A 393 21.47 14.13 16.98
C THR A 393 21.40 15.20 15.91
N ASP A 394 20.57 14.98 14.89
CA ASP A 394 20.51 15.82 13.70
C ASP A 394 19.39 16.87 13.82
N GLY A 395 18.59 16.80 14.89
CA GLY A 395 17.46 17.70 15.14
C GLY A 395 16.23 17.40 14.29
N THR A 396 16.25 16.33 13.51
CA THR A 396 15.11 15.87 12.70
C THR A 396 14.90 14.36 12.80
N HIS A 397 13.70 13.92 12.49
CA HIS A 397 13.32 12.53 12.24
C HIS A 397 12.65 12.43 10.88
N THR A 398 13.07 11.47 10.06
CA THR A 398 12.50 11.24 8.74
C THR A 398 11.33 10.26 8.83
N ALA A 399 10.17 10.66 8.33
CA ALA A 399 9.02 9.77 8.13
C ALA A 399 8.80 9.54 6.63
N HIS A 400 8.47 8.30 6.27
CA HIS A 400 8.11 7.93 4.90
C HIS A 400 6.61 7.70 4.83
N ILE A 401 5.93 8.45 3.96
CA ILE A 401 4.49 8.41 3.79
C ILE A 401 4.20 7.94 2.35
N PRO A 402 3.52 6.81 2.15
CA PRO A 402 3.17 6.37 0.80
C PRO A 402 2.18 7.33 0.16
N TRP A 403 2.27 7.45 -1.16
CA TRP A 403 1.25 8.15 -1.93
C TRP A 403 -0.11 7.46 -1.73
N PRO A 404 -1.20 8.23 -1.66
CA PRO A 404 -2.53 7.66 -1.49
C PRO A 404 -2.95 6.86 -2.72
N ALA A 405 -3.80 5.84 -2.51
CA ALA A 405 -4.53 5.24 -3.61
C ALA A 405 -5.71 6.16 -3.98
N VAL A 406 -5.71 6.69 -5.20
CA VAL A 406 -6.73 7.63 -5.68
C VAL A 406 -7.58 6.95 -6.75
N PHE A 407 -8.90 7.02 -6.59
CA PHE A 407 -9.84 6.34 -7.49
C PHE A 407 -11.23 6.99 -7.48
N TRP A 408 -11.96 6.80 -8.56
CA TRP A 408 -13.41 6.99 -8.58
C TRP A 408 -14.09 5.72 -8.07
N ALA A 409 -14.99 5.84 -7.10
CA ALA A 409 -15.86 4.76 -6.65
C ALA A 409 -17.26 4.99 -7.22
N CYS A 410 -17.73 4.07 -8.06
CA CYS A 410 -19.00 4.15 -8.77
C CYS A 410 -19.90 2.97 -8.40
N GLU A 411 -21.22 3.15 -8.50
CA GLU A 411 -22.17 2.04 -8.30
C GLU A 411 -22.07 1.06 -9.48
N ALA A 412 -21.99 -0.23 -9.18
CA ALA A 412 -21.97 -1.28 -10.19
C ALA A 412 -23.39 -1.72 -10.57
N GLU A 413 -23.62 -2.07 -11.83
CA GLU A 413 -24.91 -2.59 -12.28
C GLU A 413 -25.32 -3.88 -11.55
N ASP A 414 -26.64 -4.06 -11.35
CA ASP A 414 -27.22 -5.22 -10.68
C ASP A 414 -26.96 -6.52 -11.46
N GLY A 415 -26.11 -7.40 -10.91
CA GLY A 415 -25.89 -8.76 -11.43
C GLY A 415 -24.43 -9.14 -11.67
N LEU A 416 -23.49 -8.18 -11.60
CA LEU A 416 -22.06 -8.44 -11.80
C LEU A 416 -21.49 -9.36 -10.69
N LYS A 417 -21.11 -10.59 -11.07
CA LYS A 417 -20.49 -11.58 -10.17
C LYS A 417 -18.98 -11.46 -10.14
N MET A 418 -18.48 -10.34 -9.59
CA MET A 418 -17.05 -10.02 -9.55
C MET A 418 -16.20 -11.08 -8.82
N SER A 419 -16.80 -11.87 -7.92
CA SER A 419 -16.12 -12.95 -7.17
C SER A 419 -15.59 -14.10 -8.04
N VAL A 420 -15.99 -14.17 -9.32
CA VAL A 420 -15.54 -15.22 -10.26
C VAL A 420 -14.35 -14.76 -11.11
N ASN A 421 -13.90 -13.51 -10.94
CA ASN A 421 -12.81 -12.94 -11.72
C ASN A 421 -11.46 -13.63 -11.40
N PRO A 422 -10.77 -14.23 -12.39
CA PRO A 422 -9.49 -14.92 -12.19
C PRO A 422 -8.32 -13.99 -11.82
N PHE A 423 -8.50 -12.67 -11.95
CA PHE A 423 -7.56 -11.61 -11.63
C PHE A 423 -8.05 -10.71 -10.49
N ASP A 424 -9.12 -11.08 -9.79
CA ASP A 424 -9.63 -10.26 -8.68
C ASP A 424 -8.57 -10.15 -7.57
N ARG A 425 -8.34 -8.92 -7.14
CA ARG A 425 -7.40 -8.57 -6.06
C ARG A 425 -8.21 -7.86 -4.98
N THR A 426 -8.62 -8.61 -3.96
CA THR A 426 -9.42 -8.11 -2.83
C THR A 426 -8.53 -7.89 -1.60
N ASN A 427 -9.12 -7.39 -0.51
CA ASN A 427 -8.42 -7.14 0.75
C ASN A 427 -7.21 -6.22 0.55
N ILE A 428 -7.50 -5.03 0.04
CA ILE A 428 -6.52 -3.96 -0.26
C ILE A 428 -6.76 -2.72 0.62
N GLY A 429 -7.68 -2.82 1.58
CA GLY A 429 -7.93 -1.87 2.65
C GLY A 429 -9.16 -1.01 2.38
N TYR A 430 -9.12 -0.21 1.31
CA TYR A 430 -10.27 0.62 0.96
C TYR A 430 -11.43 -0.17 0.38
N ASP A 431 -11.17 -1.28 -0.33
CA ASP A 431 -12.21 -2.07 -1.01
C ASP A 431 -13.28 -2.57 -0.03
N GLY A 432 -12.87 -2.98 1.16
CA GLY A 432 -13.77 -3.42 2.22
C GLY A 432 -14.54 -2.29 2.94
N LEU A 433 -14.25 -1.01 2.64
CA LEU A 433 -15.04 0.14 3.11
C LEU A 433 -16.25 0.43 2.21
N PHE A 434 -16.30 -0.20 1.03
CA PHE A 434 -17.41 -0.06 0.09
C PHE A 434 -18.23 -1.35 0.02
N GLY A 435 -19.43 -1.25 -0.53
CA GLY A 435 -20.27 -2.42 -0.76
C GLY A 435 -19.69 -3.33 -1.86
N PRO A 436 -20.14 -4.59 -1.96
CA PRO A 436 -19.67 -5.52 -2.99
C PRO A 436 -20.03 -5.10 -4.42
N LYS A 437 -20.90 -4.08 -4.59
CA LYS A 437 -21.37 -3.52 -5.86
C LYS A 437 -20.70 -2.17 -6.16
N THR A 438 -19.38 -2.11 -6.03
CA THR A 438 -18.62 -0.88 -6.29
C THR A 438 -17.54 -1.16 -7.32
N LEU A 439 -17.52 -0.33 -8.36
CA LEU A 439 -16.46 -0.28 -9.36
C LEU A 439 -15.46 0.81 -8.96
N PHE A 440 -14.18 0.50 -9.04
CA PHE A 440 -13.07 1.38 -8.72
C PHE A 440 -12.30 1.70 -9.99
N HIS A 441 -12.29 2.96 -10.40
CA HIS A 441 -11.46 3.44 -11.51
C HIS A 441 -10.23 4.15 -10.96
N HIS A 442 -9.09 3.48 -11.02
CA HIS A 442 -7.82 3.92 -10.43
C HIS A 442 -7.12 4.99 -11.25
N ILE A 443 -6.80 6.11 -10.60
CA ILE A 443 -5.97 7.17 -11.17
C ILE A 443 -4.50 6.85 -10.83
N GLY A 444 -3.64 6.81 -11.85
CA GLY A 444 -2.21 6.57 -11.69
C GLY A 444 -1.43 7.84 -11.32
N ALA A 445 -0.21 7.66 -10.80
CA ALA A 445 0.72 8.78 -10.61
C ALA A 445 1.26 9.27 -11.96
N SER A 446 1.66 10.55 -12.03
CA SER A 446 2.31 11.14 -13.20
C SER A 446 3.52 10.31 -13.64
N ALA A 447 3.71 10.11 -14.95
CA ALA A 447 4.82 9.32 -15.50
C ALA A 447 6.21 9.89 -15.14
N GLU A 448 6.30 11.18 -14.83
CA GLU A 448 7.53 11.83 -14.36
C GLU A 448 7.89 11.44 -12.92
N THR A 449 6.91 10.96 -12.16
CA THR A 449 7.09 10.51 -10.77
C THR A 449 7.87 9.21 -10.76
N LYS A 450 9.03 9.20 -10.10
CA LYS A 450 9.87 8.00 -9.96
C LYS A 450 9.50 7.15 -8.75
N THR A 451 9.05 7.80 -7.67
CA THR A 451 8.79 7.16 -6.38
C THR A 451 7.42 7.57 -5.84
N LEU A 452 6.66 6.59 -5.35
CA LEU A 452 5.33 6.74 -4.75
C LEU A 452 5.40 6.85 -3.22
N MET A 453 6.45 7.50 -2.72
CA MET A 453 6.72 7.70 -1.30
C MET A 453 7.18 9.14 -1.07
N GLU A 454 6.44 9.87 -0.24
CA GLU A 454 6.83 11.18 0.25
C GLU A 454 7.71 11.07 1.49
N THR A 455 8.68 11.96 1.59
CA THR A 455 9.57 12.06 2.76
C THR A 455 9.24 13.32 3.54
N LEU A 456 8.96 13.16 4.83
CA LEU A 456 8.65 14.25 5.75
C LEU A 456 9.75 14.35 6.80
N GLU A 457 10.39 15.52 6.89
CA GLU A 457 11.32 15.83 7.97
C GLU A 457 10.55 16.44 9.15
N ILE A 458 10.51 15.70 10.25
CA ILE A 458 9.84 16.11 11.50
C ILE A 458 10.89 16.74 12.41
N PRO A 459 10.75 18.02 12.79
CA PRO A 459 11.72 18.66 13.68
C PRO A 459 11.62 18.08 15.09
N VAL A 460 12.77 17.80 15.70
CA VAL A 460 12.90 17.29 17.08
C VAL A 460 13.99 18.03 17.84
N LEU A 461 14.07 17.78 19.15
CA LEU A 461 15.15 18.29 19.98
C LEU A 461 16.50 17.70 19.52
N ASP A 462 17.42 18.59 19.17
CA ASP A 462 18.81 18.27 18.83
C ASP A 462 19.62 18.00 20.11
N LYS A 463 20.00 16.74 20.31
CA LYS A 463 20.78 16.28 21.48
C LYS A 463 22.14 16.95 21.61
N THR A 464 22.72 17.49 20.54
CA THR A 464 24.03 18.16 20.61
C THR A 464 23.95 19.55 21.24
N LYS A 465 22.75 20.16 21.23
CA LYS A 465 22.51 21.51 21.75
C LYS A 465 21.92 21.54 23.15
N THR A 466 21.52 20.39 23.70
CA THR A 466 20.86 20.30 25.01
C THR A 466 21.73 20.80 26.16
N GLY A 467 23.03 20.49 26.19
CA GLY A 467 23.90 20.89 27.29
C GLY A 467 23.99 22.40 27.48
N PHE A 468 23.96 23.18 26.40
CA PHE A 468 23.93 24.64 26.47
C PHE A 468 22.57 25.15 27.02
N VAL A 469 21.47 24.55 26.56
CA VAL A 469 20.10 24.88 27.03
C VAL A 469 19.95 24.57 28.51
N ASP A 470 20.45 23.43 28.97
CA ASP A 470 20.36 22.99 30.37
C ASP A 470 21.13 23.95 31.28
N ILE A 471 22.36 24.31 30.92
CA ILE A 471 23.18 25.27 31.68
C ILE A 471 22.52 26.65 31.68
N GLY A 472 22.09 27.15 30.51
CA GLY A 472 21.45 28.45 30.39
C GLY A 472 20.15 28.54 31.20
N THR A 473 19.33 27.49 31.16
CA THR A 473 18.11 27.39 31.96
C THR A 473 18.43 27.35 33.45
N GLY A 474 19.40 26.53 33.86
CA GLY A 474 19.84 26.44 35.25
C GLY A 474 20.34 27.78 35.82
N VAL A 475 21.17 28.51 35.06
CA VAL A 475 21.65 29.84 35.44
C VAL A 475 20.48 30.83 35.56
N THR A 476 19.55 30.82 34.59
CA THR A 476 18.40 31.73 34.60
C THR A 476 17.48 31.48 35.79
N VAL A 477 17.18 30.21 36.08
CA VAL A 477 16.38 29.81 37.25
C VAL A 477 17.09 30.20 38.55
N LEU A 478 18.40 29.99 38.66
CA LEU A 478 19.18 30.39 39.83
C LEU A 478 19.15 31.91 40.05
N LEU A 479 19.36 32.70 39.00
CA LEU A 479 19.30 34.16 39.07
C LEU A 479 17.90 34.64 39.48
N GLY A 480 16.84 34.05 38.91
CA GLY A 480 15.45 34.32 39.31
C GLY A 480 15.19 33.97 40.77
N PHE A 481 15.66 32.82 41.24
CA PHE A 481 15.56 32.41 42.63
C PHE A 481 16.28 33.37 43.58
N LEU A 482 17.52 33.75 43.26
CA LEU A 482 18.29 34.73 44.04
C LEU A 482 17.62 36.10 44.07
N TRP A 483 17.01 36.53 42.97
CA TRP A 483 16.24 37.77 42.90
C TRP A 483 15.01 37.75 43.83
N VAL A 484 14.28 36.64 43.86
CA VAL A 484 13.13 36.46 44.76
C VAL A 484 13.59 36.48 46.22
N LEU A 485 14.66 35.75 46.56
CA LEU A 485 15.24 35.77 47.90
C LEU A 485 15.66 37.17 48.33
N TRP A 486 16.33 37.92 47.46
CA TRP A 486 16.74 39.29 47.73
C TRP A 486 15.53 40.21 47.98
N SER A 487 14.48 40.06 47.18
CA SER A 487 13.24 40.81 47.32
C SER A 487 12.53 40.51 48.66
N MET A 488 12.52 39.24 49.09
CA MET A 488 11.96 38.85 50.40
C MET A 488 12.77 39.42 51.56
N ILE A 489 14.10 39.36 51.52
CA ILE A 489 14.96 39.93 52.57
C ILE A 489 14.78 41.44 52.66
N LYS A 490 14.66 42.14 51.52
CA LYS A 490 14.41 43.58 51.45
C LYS A 490 13.00 43.95 51.93
N GLY A 491 12.00 43.09 51.71
CA GLY A 491 10.65 43.24 52.25
C GLY A 491 10.61 43.07 53.77
N ASN A 492 11.31 42.06 54.29
CA ASN A 492 11.37 41.78 55.72
C ASN A 492 12.13 42.87 56.48
N SER A 493 13.24 43.39 55.92
CA SER A 493 13.99 44.48 56.54
C SER A 493 13.22 45.81 56.57
N LYS A 494 12.33 46.07 55.60
CA LYS A 494 11.40 47.20 55.68
C LYS A 494 10.35 47.02 56.79
N ALA A 495 9.78 45.82 56.94
CA ALA A 495 8.82 45.51 58.00
C ALA A 495 9.44 45.61 59.41
N THR A 496 10.68 45.15 59.61
CA THR A 496 11.39 45.33 60.89
C THR A 496 11.74 46.80 61.15
N SER A 497 12.01 47.60 60.11
CA SER A 497 12.31 49.04 60.28
C SER A 497 11.08 49.90 60.62
N GLU A 498 9.88 49.50 60.18
CA GLU A 498 8.62 50.16 60.57
C GLU A 498 8.17 49.74 61.98
N ALA A 499 8.46 48.52 62.42
CA ALA A 499 8.21 48.09 63.79
C ALA A 499 9.10 48.82 64.82
N GLY A 500 10.36 49.12 64.47
CA GLY A 500 11.28 49.87 65.33
C GLY A 500 11.07 51.40 65.35
N LYS A 501 10.12 51.94 64.58
CA LYS A 501 9.75 53.37 64.58
C LYS A 501 8.46 53.69 65.35
N LYS A 502 7.84 52.67 65.97
CA LYS A 502 6.58 52.78 66.72
C LYS A 502 6.70 52.57 68.24
N GLU A 503 7.92 52.58 68.79
CA GLU A 503 8.15 52.73 70.24
C GLU A 503 8.55 54.17 70.61
#